data_AF-A0A176RZB2-F1
#
_entry.id   AF-A0A176RZB2-F1
#
_cell.length_a   1.000
_cell.length_b   1.000
_cell.length_c   1.000
_cell.angle_alpha   90.00
_cell.angle_beta   90.00
_cell.angle_gamma   90.00
#
_symmetry.space_group_name_H-M   'P 1'
#
loop_
_entity.id
_entity.type
_entity.pdbx_description
1 polymer ?
#
loop_
_entity_poly.entity_id
_entity_poly.type
_entity_poly.pdbx_seq_one_letter_code
_entity_poly.pdbx_strand_id
1 'polypeptide(L)'
;MADVTFKGNPFHTNGVLPAVGSVAPDFSSLIDGQLNEVSLSNYAGKKKLLNIVPSLDTPTCATSTRKFNEKASQHSDTVVLVISADLPFAQG
;
A
#
# COMPACT_ATOMS: atom_id res chain seq x y z
N MET A 1 -2.35 5.34 16.99
CA MET A 1 -3.62 4.61 16.75
C MET A 1 -4.55 5.52 16.00
N ALA A 2 -5.26 4.99 15.01
CA ALA A 2 -6.30 5.71 14.31
C ALA A 2 -7.65 5.06 14.59
N ASP A 3 -8.67 5.88 14.85
CA ASP A 3 -10.07 5.46 14.96
C ASP A 3 -10.68 5.36 13.56
N VAL A 4 -11.23 4.19 13.25
CA VAL A 4 -11.79 3.90 11.93
C VAL A 4 -13.13 3.20 12.07
N THR A 5 -13.97 3.29 11.05
CA THR A 5 -15.29 2.65 11.03
C THR A 5 -15.43 1.72 9.84
N PHE A 6 -15.91 0.50 10.06
CA PHE A 6 -16.26 -0.45 9.00
C PHE A 6 -17.75 -0.75 9.07
N LYS A 7 -18.50 -0.31 8.05
CA LYS A 7 -19.97 -0.42 7.99
C LYS A 7 -20.66 0.11 9.27
N GLY A 8 -20.15 1.21 9.82
CA GLY A 8 -20.65 1.82 11.05
C GLY A 8 -20.11 1.22 12.36
N ASN A 9 -19.37 0.11 12.31
CA ASN A 9 -18.74 -0.47 13.49
C ASN A 9 -17.35 0.15 13.73
N PRO A 10 -17.09 0.76 14.91
CA PRO A 10 -15.79 1.35 15.22
C PRO A 10 -14.74 0.28 15.52
N PHE A 11 -13.51 0.52 15.07
CA PHE A 11 -12.33 -0.28 15.39
C PHE A 11 -11.06 0.60 15.33
N HIS A 12 -9.96 0.07 15.87
CA HIS A 12 -8.70 0.80 15.98
C HIS A 12 -7.60 0.11 15.18
N THR A 13 -6.74 0.90 14.54
CA THR A 13 -5.52 0.36 13.92
C THR A 13 -4.42 0.13 14.96
N ASN A 14 -3.58 -0.88 14.75
CA ASN A 14 -2.38 -1.07 15.56
C ASN A 14 -1.27 -0.11 15.09
N GLY A 15 -0.56 0.50 16.05
CA GLY A 15 0.57 1.40 15.75
C GLY A 15 0.16 2.86 15.48
N VAL A 16 1.11 3.64 14.96
CA VAL A 16 0.95 5.07 14.68
C VAL A 16 1.38 5.33 13.24
N LEU A 17 0.52 6.01 12.47
CA LEU A 17 0.85 6.46 11.13
C LEU A 17 1.96 7.52 11.17
N PRO A 18 3.00 7.43 10.33
CA PRO A 18 4.06 8.43 10.27
C PRO A 18 3.50 9.81 9.95
N ALA A 19 3.94 10.83 10.69
CA ALA A 19 3.57 12.21 10.42
C ALA A 19 4.28 12.74 9.16
N VAL A 20 3.72 13.76 8.51
CA VAL A 20 4.35 14.43 7.37
C VAL A 20 5.72 14.98 7.78
N GLY A 21 6.75 14.67 6.99
CA GLY A 21 8.13 15.06 7.26
C GLY A 21 8.91 14.08 8.15
N SER A 22 8.26 13.06 8.72
CA SER A 22 8.96 11.99 9.43
C SER A 22 9.57 10.97 8.45
N VAL A 23 10.61 10.27 8.91
CA VAL A 23 11.22 9.17 8.15
C VAL A 23 10.25 7.99 8.14
N ALA A 24 9.95 7.47 6.95
CA ALA A 24 9.07 6.31 6.81
C ALA A 24 9.74 5.05 7.42
N PRO A 25 9.00 4.24 8.20
CA PRO A 25 9.50 2.95 8.67
C PRO A 25 9.77 2.01 7.49
N ASP A 26 10.88 1.28 7.54
CA ASP A 26 11.14 0.25 6.53
C ASP A 26 10.25 -0.98 6.74
N PHE A 27 10.04 -1.73 5.66
CA PHE A 27 9.31 -3.00 5.67
C PHE A 27 10.23 -4.12 5.19
N SER A 28 10.22 -5.25 5.91
CA SER A 28 11.07 -6.42 5.66
C SER A 28 10.24 -7.71 5.63
N SER A 29 8.95 -7.61 5.32
CA SER A 29 8.04 -8.75 5.33
C SER A 29 6.96 -8.62 4.27
N LEU A 30 7.20 -7.79 3.25
CA LEU A 30 6.35 -7.71 2.07
C LEU A 30 6.92 -8.63 1.00
N ILE A 31 6.03 -9.39 0.37
CA ILE A 31 6.35 -10.37 -0.66
C ILE A 31 5.71 -9.90 -1.96
N ASP A 32 6.48 -9.84 -3.03
CA ASP A 32 5.97 -9.49 -4.36
C ASP A 32 5.24 -10.67 -5.04
N GLY A 33 4.65 -10.43 -6.21
CA GLY A 33 3.97 -11.45 -7.02
C GLY A 33 4.88 -12.59 -7.48
N GLN A 34 6.20 -12.41 -7.41
CA GLN A 34 7.22 -13.38 -7.77
C GLN A 34 7.79 -14.10 -6.54
N LEU A 35 7.20 -13.89 -5.36
CA LEU A 35 7.62 -14.46 -4.07
C LEU A 35 8.97 -13.96 -3.56
N ASN A 36 9.44 -12.81 -4.04
CA ASN A 36 10.63 -12.16 -3.51
C ASN A 36 10.27 -11.24 -2.36
N GLU A 37 11.17 -11.14 -1.40
CA GLU A 37 11.09 -10.15 -0.33
C GLU A 37 11.42 -8.76 -0.87
N VAL A 38 10.57 -7.77 -0.57
CA VAL A 38 10.74 -6.38 -0.97
C VAL A 38 10.80 -5.46 0.24
N SER A 39 11.66 -4.45 0.16
CA SER A 39 11.86 -3.39 1.17
C SER A 39 11.78 -1.99 0.54
N LEU A 40 11.76 -0.93 1.35
CA LEU A 40 11.80 0.44 0.82
C LEU A 40 13.09 0.72 0.04
N SER A 41 14.18 0.04 0.40
CA SER A 41 15.49 0.19 -0.23
C SER A 41 15.50 -0.25 -1.70
N ASN A 42 14.68 -1.26 -2.07
CA ASN A 42 14.52 -1.71 -3.46
C ASN A 42 14.00 -0.59 -4.38
N TYR A 43 13.39 0.45 -3.82
CA TYR A 43 12.82 1.59 -4.55
C TYR A 43 13.59 2.89 -4.30
N ALA A 44 14.85 2.82 -3.85
CA ALA A 44 15.70 4.00 -3.63
C ALA A 44 15.71 4.94 -4.85
N GLY A 45 15.77 6.26 -4.59
CA GLY A 45 15.76 7.29 -5.64
C GLY A 45 14.38 7.63 -6.23
N LYS A 46 13.34 6.80 -6.03
CA LYS A 46 11.96 7.09 -6.46
C LYS A 46 11.10 7.64 -5.32
N LYS A 47 10.06 8.40 -5.66
CA LYS A 47 8.93 8.71 -4.78
C LYS A 47 8.07 7.46 -4.64
N LYS A 48 7.84 7.00 -3.41
CA LYS A 48 7.04 5.81 -3.14
C LYS A 48 5.65 6.25 -2.74
N LEU A 49 4.65 5.67 -3.40
CA LEU A 49 3.25 5.93 -3.13
C LEU A 49 2.64 4.63 -2.59
N LEU A 50 2.45 4.57 -1.27
CA LEU A 50 1.94 3.37 -0.59
C LEU A 50 0.42 3.40 -0.58
N ASN A 51 -0.21 2.58 -1.41
CA ASN A 51 -1.66 2.39 -1.45
C ASN A 51 -2.03 1.16 -0.61
N ILE A 52 -2.37 1.37 0.66
CA ILE A 52 -2.64 0.29 1.62
C ILE A 52 -4.13 -0.03 1.62
N VAL A 53 -4.49 -1.26 1.26
CA VAL A 53 -5.89 -1.73 1.20
C VAL A 53 -6.07 -3.02 2.01
N PRO A 54 -7.25 -3.27 2.60
CA PRO A 54 -7.49 -4.51 3.35
C PRO A 54 -7.36 -5.75 2.47
N SER A 55 -7.97 -5.72 1.28
CA SER A 55 -7.92 -6.77 0.28
C SER A 55 -8.17 -6.19 -1.11
N LEU A 56 -7.35 -6.59 -2.09
CA LEU A 56 -7.48 -6.30 -3.51
C LEU A 56 -8.46 -7.25 -4.22
N ASP A 57 -8.80 -8.38 -3.60
CA ASP A 57 -9.79 -9.35 -4.10
C ASP A 57 -11.23 -8.86 -3.90
N THR A 58 -11.46 -7.58 -4.21
CA THR A 58 -12.77 -6.95 -4.22
C THR A 58 -12.86 -5.93 -5.37
N PRO A 59 -14.02 -5.82 -6.04
CA PRO A 59 -14.19 -4.94 -7.20
C PRO A 59 -13.98 -3.45 -6.87
N THR A 60 -14.17 -3.05 -5.61
CA THR A 60 -14.00 -1.66 -5.16
C THR A 60 -12.53 -1.30 -5.05
N CYS A 61 -11.71 -2.13 -4.39
CA CYS A 61 -10.28 -1.89 -4.22
C CYS A 61 -9.51 -1.99 -5.55
N ALA A 62 -9.92 -2.87 -6.46
CA ALA A 62 -9.34 -2.95 -7.80
C ALA A 62 -9.58 -1.66 -8.62
N THR A 63 -10.79 -1.10 -8.55
CA THR A 63 -11.15 0.13 -9.28
C THR A 63 -10.41 1.35 -8.75
N SER A 64 -10.31 1.50 -7.42
CA SER A 64 -9.56 2.61 -6.81
C SER A 64 -8.07 2.53 -7.17
N THR A 65 -7.50 1.33 -7.09
CA THR A 65 -6.10 1.06 -7.42
C THR A 65 -5.78 1.38 -8.88
N ARG A 66 -6.63 0.95 -9.84
CA ARG A 66 -6.44 1.29 -11.27
C ARG A 66 -6.40 2.79 -11.50
N LYS A 67 -7.42 3.53 -11.03
CA LYS A 67 -7.49 4.98 -11.21
C LYS A 67 -6.32 5.72 -10.56
N PHE A 68 -5.84 5.20 -9.43
CA PHE A 68 -4.70 5.77 -8.73
C PHE A 68 -3.40 5.52 -9.49
N ASN A 69 -3.19 4.30 -9.97
CA ASN A 69 -2.03 3.92 -10.77
C ASN A 69 -1.96 4.72 -12.09
N GLU A 70 -3.09 4.91 -12.77
CA GLU A 70 -3.19 5.72 -14.00
C GLU A 70 -2.79 7.18 -13.79
N LYS A 71 -3.09 7.75 -12.61
CA LYS A 71 -2.68 9.13 -12.29
C LYS A 71 -1.22 9.19 -11.88
N ALA A 72 -0.77 8.22 -11.08
CA ALA A 72 0.59 8.16 -10.60
C ALA A 72 1.61 7.90 -11.72
N SER A 73 1.23 7.15 -12.77
CA SER A 73 2.07 6.89 -13.94
C SER A 73 2.42 8.13 -14.76
N GLN A 74 1.71 9.25 -14.55
CA GLN A 74 2.02 10.55 -15.15
C GLN A 74 3.26 11.21 -14.52
N HIS A 75 3.75 10.69 -13.39
CA HIS A 75 4.92 11.19 -12.70
C HIS A 75 6.11 10.24 -12.89
N SER A 76 7.12 10.68 -13.65
CA SER A 76 8.29 9.89 -14.06
C SER A 76 9.10 9.27 -12.91
N ASP A 77 9.09 9.89 -11.73
CA ASP A 77 9.89 9.45 -10.58
C ASP A 77 9.05 8.81 -9.48
N THR A 78 7.89 8.25 -9.81
CA THR A 78 6.98 7.66 -8.82
C THR A 78 6.80 6.16 -9.03
N VAL A 79 6.83 5.41 -7.92
CA VAL A 79 6.43 4.01 -7.88
C VAL A 79 5.20 3.89 -6.97
N VAL A 80 4.17 3.19 -7.46
CA VAL A 80 3.02 2.84 -6.63
C VAL A 80 3.21 1.44 -6.09
N LEU A 81 3.12 1.32 -4.77
CA LEU A 81 3.16 0.04 -4.06
C LEU A 81 1.78 -0.19 -3.48
N VAL A 82 1.07 -1.16 -4.03
CA VAL A 82 -0.24 -1.57 -3.53
C VAL A 82 -0.01 -2.66 -2.49
N ILE A 83 -0.36 -2.38 -1.24
CA ILE A 83 -0.04 -3.23 -0.10
C ILE A 83 -1.34 -3.76 0.49
N SER A 84 -1.46 -5.08 0.61
CA SER A 84 -2.60 -5.73 1.23
C SER A 84 -2.16 -6.95 2.04
N ALA A 85 -3.10 -7.53 2.79
CA ALA A 85 -2.90 -8.80 3.48
C ALA A 85 -3.26 -10.00 2.58
N ASP A 86 -3.51 -9.78 1.29
CA ASP A 86 -3.79 -10.85 0.36
C ASP A 86 -2.53 -11.66 0.06
N LEU A 87 -2.72 -12.92 -0.31
CA LEU A 87 -1.63 -13.70 -0.85
C LEU A 87 -1.15 -13.08 -2.18
N PRO A 88 0.14 -13.22 -2.54
CA PRO A 88 0.67 -12.70 -3.81
C PRO A 88 -0.12 -13.13 -5.05
N PHE A 89 -0.76 -14.31 -4.99
CA PHE A 89 -1.55 -14.89 -6.08
C PHE A 89 -2.94 -14.25 -6.27
N ALA A 90 -3.41 -13.45 -5.31
CA ALA A 90 -4.74 -12.83 -5.35
C ALA A 90 -4.73 -11.41 -5.95
N GLN A 91 -3.58 -10.92 -6.41
CA GLN A 91 -3.42 -9.55 -6.93
C GLN A 91 -3.62 -9.43 -8.47
N GLY A 92 -4.48 -10.29 -9.04
CA GLY A 92 -4.75 -10.37 -10.49
C GLY A 92 -5.65 -9.28 -11.06
#